data_AF-G5ICW7-F1
#
_entry.id   AF-G5ICW7-F1
#
_cell.length_a   1.000
_cell.length_b   1.000
_cell.length_c   1.000
_cell.angle_alpha   90.00
_cell.angle_beta   90.00
_cell.angle_gamma   90.00
#
_symmetry.space_group_name_H-M   'P 1'
#
loop_
_entity.id
_entity.type
_entity.pdbx_description
1 polymer ?
#
loop_
_entity_poly.entity_id
_entity_poly.type
_entity_poly.pdbx_seq_one_letter_code
_entity_poly.pdbx_strand_id
1 'polypeptide(L)'
;MKKMYGIWKKWVLAGVVATMTFAGSISAMAAEAWIVENGQYVNAEGTPIVGALEKGITVTKYQNRASESAGGIDWAKVKADGVSFAMVRLGYHNDMDPYYSMNINGAAAQGIKVGAFFYTQALDVQTAIDEANYVLALVKDYPISYPIAYDVESKVLLDSGLTKQQITDQINAFCSVIMDAGYRPVVYANNAWLTEHIDASQIPYDIWYARYGTTNHDFKNRTIWQCDQYGKVDGIVGDVTIELSFTDYSTLIPADSWKKIGGQWYYMKNYVKQIGWVQVGDKWYYMDSNGAMVHDTTLNIDGKSYTFGPDGAMQ
;
A
#
# COMPACT_ATOMS: atom_id res chain seq x y z
N MET A 1 -72.61 46.13 -30.06
CA MET A 1 -73.86 45.94 -29.28
C MET A 1 -73.68 44.64 -28.49
N LYS A 2 -73.67 44.53 -27.15
CA LYS A 2 -74.17 45.33 -26.03
C LYS A 2 -73.11 45.41 -24.91
N LYS A 3 -73.07 46.55 -24.23
CA LYS A 3 -72.40 46.80 -22.94
C LYS A 3 -73.16 46.09 -21.81
N MET A 4 -72.47 45.74 -20.72
CA MET A 4 -73.00 45.95 -19.37
C MET A 4 -71.86 46.16 -18.35
N TYR A 5 -72.16 46.99 -17.37
CA TYR A 5 -71.29 47.77 -16.49
C TYR A 5 -71.56 47.37 -15.02
N GLY A 6 -70.55 47.52 -14.14
CA GLY A 6 -70.69 47.60 -12.68
C GLY A 6 -70.67 46.25 -11.95
N ILE A 7 -70.05 46.06 -10.78
CA ILE A 7 -69.99 46.94 -9.60
C ILE A 7 -68.70 46.67 -8.81
N TRP A 8 -68.10 47.75 -8.31
CA TRP A 8 -67.02 47.80 -7.33
C TRP A 8 -67.51 47.35 -5.94
N LYS A 9 -66.84 46.40 -5.29
CA LYS A 9 -66.84 46.25 -3.83
C LYS A 9 -65.40 46.11 -3.34
N LYS A 10 -64.94 47.15 -2.64
CA LYS A 10 -63.74 47.12 -1.81
C LYS A 10 -63.98 46.16 -0.64
N TRP A 11 -63.07 45.21 -0.46
CA TRP A 11 -62.79 44.61 0.84
C TRP A 11 -61.29 44.76 1.09
N VAL A 12 -60.96 45.63 2.04
CA VAL A 12 -59.68 45.58 2.73
C VAL A 12 -59.83 44.46 3.75
N LEU A 13 -59.04 43.41 3.62
CA LEU A 13 -58.75 42.54 4.75
C LEU A 13 -57.25 42.22 4.72
N ALA A 14 -56.57 42.75 5.74
CA ALA A 14 -55.22 42.40 6.12
C ALA A 14 -55.12 40.91 6.42
N GLY A 15 -53.98 40.29 6.11
CA GLY A 15 -53.73 38.93 6.57
C GLY A 15 -52.55 38.24 5.93
N VAL A 16 -51.40 38.36 6.59
CA VAL A 16 -50.27 37.42 6.57
C VAL A 16 -49.46 37.36 5.27
N VAL A 17 -48.34 38.09 5.25
CA VAL A 17 -47.19 37.73 4.42
C VAL A 17 -46.66 36.41 4.98
N ALA A 18 -47.09 35.30 4.40
CA ALA A 18 -46.37 34.04 4.54
C ALA A 18 -45.09 34.19 3.71
N THR A 19 -43.99 34.57 4.35
CA THR A 19 -42.67 34.34 3.79
C THR A 19 -42.52 32.83 3.64
N MET A 20 -42.81 32.32 2.44
CA MET A 20 -42.30 31.02 2.00
C MET A 20 -40.79 31.17 1.94
N THR A 21 -40.12 30.82 3.02
CA THR A 21 -38.72 30.41 2.94
C THR A 21 -38.72 29.15 2.09
N PHE A 22 -38.40 29.30 0.81
CA PHE A 22 -37.79 28.20 0.08
C PHE A 22 -36.49 27.90 0.80
N ALA A 23 -36.54 26.99 1.78
CA ALA A 23 -35.39 26.16 2.07
C ALA A 23 -35.21 25.31 0.81
N GLY A 24 -34.53 25.87 -0.19
CA GLY A 24 -33.89 25.04 -1.19
C GLY A 24 -33.04 24.07 -0.39
N SER A 25 -33.33 22.78 -0.52
CA SER A 25 -32.40 21.75 -0.10
C SER A 25 -31.05 22.16 -0.68
N ILE A 26 -30.12 22.55 0.20
CA ILE A 26 -28.71 22.49 -0.15
C ILE A 26 -28.57 21.02 -0.53
N SER A 27 -28.46 20.73 -1.83
CA SER A 27 -27.91 19.45 -2.25
C SER A 27 -26.61 19.36 -1.49
N ALA A 28 -26.54 18.48 -0.48
CA ALA A 28 -25.28 18.01 0.00
C ALA A 28 -24.56 17.57 -1.28
N MET A 29 -23.51 18.31 -1.66
CA MET A 29 -22.56 17.81 -2.63
C MET A 29 -22.26 16.40 -2.13
N ALA A 30 -22.58 15.37 -2.92
CA ALA A 30 -22.30 14.01 -2.50
C ALA A 30 -20.82 13.99 -2.13
N ALA A 31 -20.50 13.68 -0.87
CA ALA A 31 -19.12 13.57 -0.43
C ALA A 31 -18.41 12.64 -1.42
N GLU A 32 -17.31 13.10 -2.01
CA GLU A 32 -16.51 12.20 -2.84
C GLU A 32 -15.89 11.18 -1.88
N ALA A 33 -16.24 9.91 -2.06
CA ALA A 33 -15.78 8.87 -1.15
C ALA A 33 -14.25 8.89 -1.03
N TRP A 34 -13.75 8.59 0.16
CA TRP A 34 -12.32 8.39 0.44
C TRP A 34 -11.45 9.66 0.40
N ILE A 35 -12.05 10.86 0.38
CA ILE A 35 -11.33 12.13 0.53
C ILE A 35 -11.27 12.57 2.00
N VAL A 36 -10.40 13.53 2.30
CA VAL A 36 -10.31 14.16 3.63
C VAL A 36 -11.35 15.28 3.74
N GLU A 37 -12.35 15.10 4.62
CA GLU A 37 -13.29 16.12 5.02
C GLU A 37 -13.13 16.42 6.51
N ASN A 38 -13.01 17.71 6.87
CA ASN A 38 -12.80 18.14 8.27
C ASN A 38 -11.61 17.44 8.98
N GLY A 39 -10.57 17.09 8.23
CA GLY A 39 -9.37 16.43 8.76
C GLY A 39 -9.49 14.92 8.93
N GLN A 40 -10.55 14.27 8.44
CA GLN A 40 -10.75 12.82 8.49
C GLN A 40 -11.14 12.27 7.12
N TYR A 41 -10.72 11.05 6.80
CA TYR A 41 -11.25 10.35 5.62
C TYR A 41 -12.73 10.02 5.83
N VAL A 42 -13.54 10.14 4.79
CA VAL A 42 -14.96 9.76 4.81
C VAL A 42 -15.26 8.61 3.86
N ASN A 43 -16.24 7.77 4.17
CA ASN A 43 -16.69 6.71 3.30
C ASN A 43 -17.66 7.22 2.21
N ALA A 44 -18.21 6.32 1.38
CA ALA A 44 -19.15 6.68 0.32
C ALA A 44 -20.46 7.31 0.80
N GLU A 45 -20.82 7.17 2.08
CA GLU A 45 -21.96 7.84 2.70
C GLU A 45 -21.60 9.15 3.41
N GLY A 46 -20.33 9.61 3.31
CA GLY A 46 -19.83 10.80 4.01
C GLY A 46 -19.57 10.57 5.50
N THR A 47 -19.56 9.32 5.96
CA THR A 47 -19.29 8.97 7.36
C THR A 47 -17.79 8.96 7.64
N PRO A 48 -17.31 9.62 8.71
CA PRO A 48 -15.89 9.60 9.07
C PRO A 48 -15.36 8.20 9.36
N ILE A 49 -14.19 7.90 8.79
CA ILE A 49 -13.42 6.67 9.00
C ILE A 49 -12.39 6.95 10.08
N VAL A 50 -12.81 6.77 11.34
CA VAL A 50 -11.99 7.06 12.51
C VAL A 50 -10.70 6.22 12.49
N GLY A 51 -9.57 6.89 12.68
CA GLY A 51 -8.24 6.26 12.77
C GLY A 51 -7.54 6.06 11.43
N ALA A 52 -8.17 6.34 10.29
CA ALA A 52 -7.48 6.34 9.00
C ALA A 52 -6.45 7.48 8.96
N LEU A 53 -5.21 7.15 8.62
CA LEU A 53 -4.06 8.05 8.60
C LEU A 53 -3.66 8.41 7.17
N GLU A 54 -3.68 7.44 6.27
CA GLU A 54 -3.16 7.60 4.90
C GLU A 54 -4.10 6.94 3.89
N LYS A 55 -4.34 7.62 2.76
CA LYS A 55 -4.93 7.03 1.55
C LYS A 55 -3.84 6.41 0.69
N GLY A 56 -4.08 5.21 0.21
CA GLY A 56 -3.21 4.54 -0.75
C GLY A 56 -3.98 3.85 -1.86
N ILE A 57 -3.23 3.20 -2.74
CA ILE A 57 -3.76 2.45 -3.88
C ILE A 57 -2.99 1.14 -4.09
N THR A 58 -3.60 0.19 -4.78
CA THR A 58 -2.89 -0.98 -5.31
C THR A 58 -2.73 -0.86 -6.82
N VAL A 59 -1.50 -1.07 -7.31
CA VAL A 59 -1.17 -0.93 -8.73
C VAL A 59 -0.52 -2.20 -9.27
N THR A 60 -0.98 -2.60 -10.45
CA THR A 60 -0.48 -3.78 -11.18
C THR A 60 -0.30 -3.45 -12.67
N LYS A 61 0.07 -4.44 -13.49
CA LYS A 61 0.02 -4.32 -14.96
C LYS A 61 -1.31 -3.81 -15.52
N TYR A 62 -2.43 -4.03 -14.83
CA TYR A 62 -3.75 -3.65 -15.33
C TYR A 62 -3.95 -2.13 -15.40
N GLN A 63 -3.60 -1.40 -14.35
CA GLN A 63 -3.68 0.06 -14.32
C GLN A 63 -2.76 0.70 -15.37
N ASN A 64 -1.58 0.12 -15.59
CA ASN A 64 -0.66 0.58 -16.64
C ASN A 64 -1.23 0.36 -18.05
N ARG A 65 -1.74 -0.84 -18.33
CA ARG A 65 -2.37 -1.16 -19.62
C ARG A 65 -3.58 -0.26 -19.90
N ALA A 66 -4.42 -0.02 -18.89
CA ALA A 66 -5.55 0.89 -19.01
C ALA A 66 -5.10 2.34 -19.32
N SER A 67 -3.95 2.74 -18.76
CA SER A 67 -3.39 4.10 -18.94
C SER A 67 -2.46 4.24 -20.14
N GLU A 68 -2.24 3.19 -20.95
CA GLU A 68 -1.27 3.20 -22.05
C GLU A 68 -1.57 4.30 -23.07
N SER A 69 -2.84 4.47 -23.45
CA SER A 69 -3.26 5.55 -24.36
C SER A 69 -3.09 6.97 -23.82
N ALA A 70 -2.97 7.10 -22.48
CA ALA A 70 -2.68 8.36 -21.80
C ALA A 70 -1.18 8.58 -21.53
N GLY A 71 -0.31 7.67 -22.01
CA GLY A 71 1.14 7.74 -21.78
C GLY A 71 1.62 7.01 -20.52
N GLY A 72 0.79 6.15 -19.92
CA GLY A 72 1.06 5.46 -18.66
C GLY A 72 0.43 6.17 -17.45
N ILE A 73 0.78 5.71 -16.24
CA ILE A 73 0.31 6.33 -15.00
C ILE A 73 1.05 7.66 -14.77
N ASP A 74 0.30 8.74 -14.58
CA ASP A 74 0.84 10.05 -14.19
C ASP A 74 0.93 10.13 -12.66
N TRP A 75 2.08 9.73 -12.12
CA TRP A 75 2.31 9.70 -10.67
C TRP A 75 2.27 11.08 -10.00
N ALA A 76 2.53 12.16 -10.74
CA ALA A 76 2.45 13.52 -10.18
C ALA A 76 0.99 13.89 -9.90
N LYS A 77 0.07 13.53 -10.81
CA LYS A 77 -1.37 13.65 -10.59
C LYS A 77 -1.87 12.73 -9.49
N VAL A 78 -1.40 11.48 -9.44
CA VAL A 78 -1.73 10.53 -8.36
C VAL A 78 -1.36 11.12 -6.99
N LYS A 79 -0.18 11.73 -6.89
CA LYS A 79 0.24 12.42 -5.65
C LYS A 79 -0.64 13.63 -5.35
N ALA A 80 -0.95 14.46 -6.35
CA ALA A 80 -1.79 15.64 -6.21
C ALA A 80 -3.23 15.30 -5.79
N ASP A 81 -3.72 14.12 -6.18
CA ASP A 81 -5.00 13.56 -5.77
C ASP A 81 -5.00 13.00 -4.33
N GLY A 82 -3.90 13.16 -3.59
CA GLY A 82 -3.82 12.83 -2.17
C GLY A 82 -3.48 11.36 -1.87
N VAL A 83 -2.91 10.63 -2.83
CA VAL A 83 -2.34 9.30 -2.56
C VAL A 83 -1.01 9.44 -1.81
N SER A 84 -0.91 8.78 -0.66
CA SER A 84 0.25 8.81 0.22
C SER A 84 1.11 7.55 0.12
N PHE A 85 0.51 6.40 -0.22
CA PHE A 85 1.24 5.16 -0.45
C PHE A 85 0.69 4.34 -1.62
N ALA A 86 1.53 3.48 -2.21
CA ALA A 86 1.14 2.53 -3.24
C ALA A 86 1.67 1.11 -2.91
N MET A 87 0.78 0.12 -2.94
CA MET A 87 1.15 -1.30 -2.92
C MET A 87 1.28 -1.78 -4.36
N VAL A 88 2.50 -2.11 -4.80
CA VAL A 88 2.78 -2.46 -6.20
C VAL A 88 3.01 -3.96 -6.33
N ARG A 89 2.33 -4.62 -7.27
CA ARG A 89 2.51 -6.06 -7.46
C ARG A 89 3.90 -6.35 -7.99
N LEU A 90 4.67 -7.13 -7.24
CA LEU A 90 5.97 -7.64 -7.70
C LEU A 90 5.79 -8.76 -8.72
N GLY A 91 4.87 -9.68 -8.46
CA GLY A 91 4.60 -10.81 -9.35
C GLY A 91 3.77 -11.89 -8.68
N TYR A 92 3.73 -13.04 -9.35
CA TYR A 92 3.22 -14.30 -8.82
C TYR A 92 4.13 -15.42 -9.29
N HIS A 93 4.49 -16.35 -8.38
CA HIS A 93 5.38 -17.47 -8.69
C HIS A 93 6.64 -17.02 -9.47
N ASN A 94 6.79 -17.41 -10.74
CA ASN A 94 7.93 -17.08 -11.63
C ASN A 94 7.59 -16.00 -12.68
N ASP A 95 6.47 -15.29 -12.55
CA ASP A 95 6.03 -14.24 -13.47
C ASP A 95 6.03 -12.88 -12.75
N MET A 96 7.08 -12.11 -13.01
CA MET A 96 7.23 -10.76 -12.47
C MET A 96 6.28 -9.81 -13.21
N ASP A 97 5.61 -8.92 -12.48
CA ASP A 97 4.77 -7.91 -13.11
C ASP A 97 5.66 -6.99 -13.97
N PRO A 98 5.45 -6.89 -15.30
CA PRO A 98 6.36 -6.19 -16.20
C PRO A 98 6.41 -4.68 -15.93
N TYR A 99 5.45 -4.14 -15.18
CA TYR A 99 5.39 -2.74 -14.79
C TYR A 99 5.87 -2.48 -13.37
N TYR A 100 6.31 -3.50 -12.62
CA TYR A 100 6.73 -3.32 -11.21
C TYR A 100 7.78 -2.21 -11.06
N SER A 101 8.88 -2.28 -11.81
CA SER A 101 9.97 -1.31 -11.73
C SER A 101 9.50 0.12 -12.10
N MET A 102 8.66 0.24 -13.13
CA MET A 102 8.12 1.54 -13.54
C MET A 102 7.23 2.14 -12.45
N ASN A 103 6.36 1.33 -11.86
CA ASN A 103 5.41 1.78 -10.84
C ASN A 103 6.10 2.14 -9.53
N ILE A 104 6.95 1.26 -9.02
CA ILE A 104 7.61 1.46 -7.72
C ILE A 104 8.51 2.70 -7.76
N ASN A 105 9.25 2.91 -8.85
CA ASN A 105 10.11 4.08 -9.00
C ASN A 105 9.32 5.36 -9.32
N GLY A 106 8.28 5.27 -10.17
CA GLY A 106 7.44 6.40 -10.51
C GLY A 106 6.70 6.97 -9.29
N ALA A 107 6.13 6.10 -8.46
CA ALA A 107 5.50 6.48 -7.20
C ALA A 107 6.52 7.10 -6.22
N ALA A 108 7.64 6.40 -5.97
CA ALA A 108 8.66 6.86 -5.03
C ALA A 108 9.26 8.22 -5.43
N ALA A 109 9.44 8.48 -6.73
CA ALA A 109 9.94 9.76 -7.24
C ALA A 109 9.03 10.96 -6.91
N GLN A 110 7.73 10.72 -6.64
CA GLN A 110 6.77 11.74 -6.22
C GLN A 110 6.58 11.79 -4.70
N GLY A 111 7.41 11.08 -3.93
CA GLY A 111 7.27 10.99 -2.48
C GLY A 111 6.01 10.25 -2.04
N ILE A 112 5.52 9.32 -2.87
CA ILE A 112 4.52 8.32 -2.46
C ILE A 112 5.29 7.17 -1.83
N LYS A 113 4.90 6.75 -0.62
CA LYS A 113 5.52 5.59 0.05
C LYS A 113 5.21 4.33 -0.75
N VAL A 114 6.18 3.43 -0.91
CA VAL A 114 5.99 2.26 -1.77
C VAL A 114 6.22 0.94 -1.04
N GLY A 115 5.22 0.06 -1.16
CA GLY A 115 5.27 -1.32 -0.71
C GLY A 115 5.15 -2.25 -1.90
N ALA A 116 5.53 -3.51 -1.70
CA ALA A 116 5.42 -4.55 -2.70
C ALA A 116 4.41 -5.59 -2.24
N PHE A 117 3.73 -6.27 -3.16
CA PHE A 117 2.99 -7.49 -2.82
C PHE A 117 3.28 -8.61 -3.80
N PHE A 118 3.27 -9.83 -3.27
CA PHE A 118 3.55 -11.04 -4.02
C PHE A 118 2.41 -12.02 -3.86
N TYR A 119 1.83 -12.44 -4.98
CA TYR A 119 0.70 -13.38 -5.01
C TYR A 119 1.23 -14.81 -5.02
N THR A 120 1.01 -15.51 -3.92
CA THR A 120 1.63 -16.82 -3.69
C THR A 120 1.00 -17.92 -4.52
N GLN A 121 1.83 -18.91 -4.87
CA GLN A 121 1.37 -20.21 -5.35
C GLN A 121 2.04 -21.36 -4.57
N ALA A 122 2.56 -21.06 -3.38
CA ALA A 122 3.20 -22.06 -2.54
C ALA A 122 2.19 -23.14 -2.11
N LEU A 123 2.63 -24.40 -2.19
CA LEU A 123 1.85 -25.57 -1.76
C LEU A 123 2.41 -26.18 -0.47
N ASP A 124 3.54 -25.66 0.01
CA ASP A 124 4.21 -26.07 1.24
C ASP A 124 5.02 -24.91 1.83
N VAL A 125 5.46 -25.10 3.08
CA VAL A 125 6.22 -24.11 3.84
C VAL A 125 7.57 -23.76 3.19
N GLN A 126 8.26 -24.74 2.60
CA GLN A 126 9.56 -24.48 1.98
C GLN A 126 9.41 -23.59 0.75
N THR A 127 8.38 -23.82 -0.06
CA THR A 127 8.08 -22.99 -1.22
C THR A 127 7.73 -21.56 -0.80
N ALA A 128 7.00 -21.37 0.32
CA ALA A 128 6.73 -20.03 0.86
C ALA A 128 8.01 -19.32 1.33
N ILE A 129 8.97 -20.06 1.91
CA ILE A 129 10.32 -19.54 2.24
C ILE A 129 11.08 -19.16 0.97
N ASP A 130 11.03 -19.99 -0.07
CA ASP A 130 11.71 -19.74 -1.34
C ASP A 130 11.11 -18.52 -2.06
N GLU A 131 9.78 -18.37 -2.04
CA GLU A 131 9.07 -17.17 -2.52
C GLU A 131 9.50 -15.92 -1.74
N ALA A 132 9.62 -15.98 -0.41
CA ALA A 132 10.11 -14.85 0.39
C ALA A 132 11.55 -14.46 0.02
N ASN A 133 12.44 -15.44 -0.15
CA ASN A 133 13.82 -15.18 -0.58
C ASN A 133 13.88 -14.59 -2.00
N TYR A 134 13.04 -15.07 -2.91
CA TYR A 134 12.89 -14.51 -4.25
C TYR A 134 12.43 -13.05 -4.20
N VAL A 135 11.41 -12.75 -3.40
CA VAL A 135 10.93 -11.38 -3.16
C VAL A 135 12.08 -10.51 -2.64
N LEU A 136 12.79 -10.95 -1.59
CA LEU A 136 13.90 -10.19 -1.00
C LEU A 136 15.04 -9.92 -2.00
N ALA A 137 15.36 -10.90 -2.84
CA ALA A 137 16.39 -10.76 -3.87
C ALA A 137 16.05 -9.68 -4.92
N LEU A 138 14.75 -9.46 -5.19
CA LEU A 138 14.28 -8.44 -6.12
C LEU A 138 14.10 -7.08 -5.45
N VAL A 139 13.38 -7.03 -4.33
CA VAL A 139 12.95 -5.76 -3.70
C VAL A 139 14.11 -4.95 -3.12
N LYS A 140 15.26 -5.58 -2.83
CA LYS A 140 16.46 -4.90 -2.32
C LYS A 140 17.01 -3.82 -3.24
N ASP A 141 16.63 -3.84 -4.52
CA ASP A 141 17.08 -2.88 -5.53
C ASP A 141 16.10 -1.71 -5.70
N TYR A 142 15.06 -1.63 -4.86
CA TYR A 142 13.99 -0.63 -4.95
C TYR A 142 13.79 0.11 -3.61
N PRO A 143 13.24 1.34 -3.63
CA PRO A 143 13.09 2.18 -2.45
C PRO A 143 11.89 1.76 -1.57
N ILE A 144 11.89 0.54 -1.06
CA ILE A 144 10.78 -0.01 -0.26
C ILE A 144 10.64 0.75 1.07
N SER A 145 9.65 1.63 1.13
CA SER A 145 9.36 2.50 2.28
C SER A 145 8.03 2.17 2.95
N TYR A 146 7.40 1.07 2.54
CA TYR A 146 6.11 0.57 3.02
C TYR A 146 6.16 -0.98 3.05
N PRO A 147 5.21 -1.68 3.72
CA PRO A 147 5.30 -3.12 3.92
C PRO A 147 5.40 -3.97 2.64
N ILE A 148 5.91 -5.18 2.81
CA ILE A 148 5.90 -6.25 1.80
C ILE A 148 4.75 -7.20 2.14
N ALA A 149 3.79 -7.34 1.23
CA ALA A 149 2.62 -8.16 1.46
C ALA A 149 2.75 -9.56 0.87
N TYR A 150 2.30 -10.55 1.64
CA TYR A 150 1.99 -11.89 1.15
C TYR A 150 0.50 -11.94 0.80
N ASP A 151 0.21 -12.01 -0.50
CA ASP A 151 -1.15 -12.14 -1.01
C ASP A 151 -1.49 -13.64 -1.13
N VAL A 152 -2.33 -14.10 -0.20
CA VAL A 152 -2.67 -15.52 0.00
C VAL A 152 -3.96 -15.93 -0.71
N GLU A 153 -4.55 -15.06 -1.53
CA GLU A 153 -5.88 -15.30 -2.11
C GLU A 153 -5.89 -16.29 -3.29
N SER A 154 -4.84 -17.09 -3.42
CA SER A 154 -4.61 -17.95 -4.55
C SER A 154 -5.46 -19.20 -4.52
N LYS A 155 -6.40 -19.29 -5.47
CA LYS A 155 -7.27 -20.45 -5.64
C LYS A 155 -6.50 -21.76 -5.83
N VAL A 156 -5.26 -21.71 -6.33
CA VAL A 156 -4.37 -22.88 -6.48
C VAL A 156 -4.17 -23.60 -5.14
N LEU A 157 -4.12 -22.87 -4.02
CA LEU A 157 -3.97 -23.45 -2.69
C LEU A 157 -5.19 -24.30 -2.32
N LEU A 158 -6.40 -23.76 -2.55
CA LEU A 158 -7.64 -24.47 -2.24
C LEU A 158 -7.87 -25.66 -3.19
N ASP A 159 -7.61 -25.46 -4.48
CA ASP A 159 -7.81 -26.51 -5.50
C ASP A 159 -6.80 -27.66 -5.32
N SER A 160 -5.65 -27.40 -4.69
CA SER A 160 -4.66 -28.41 -4.30
C SER A 160 -4.95 -29.05 -2.93
N GLY A 161 -6.06 -28.68 -2.29
CA GLY A 161 -6.54 -29.31 -1.06
C GLY A 161 -5.77 -28.92 0.21
N LEU A 162 -5.10 -27.76 0.22
CA LEU A 162 -4.42 -27.31 1.43
C LEU A 162 -5.41 -27.06 2.58
N THR A 163 -5.02 -27.51 3.76
CA THR A 163 -5.77 -27.28 4.99
C THR A 163 -5.54 -25.86 5.51
N LYS A 164 -6.48 -25.39 6.33
CA LYS A 164 -6.39 -24.12 7.07
C LYS A 164 -5.06 -23.95 7.81
N GLN A 165 -4.57 -25.02 8.45
CA GLN A 165 -3.30 -24.98 9.17
C GLN A 165 -2.11 -24.84 8.21
N GLN A 166 -2.07 -25.59 7.11
CA GLN A 166 -0.95 -25.51 6.15
C GLN A 166 -0.82 -24.12 5.52
N ILE A 167 -1.94 -23.46 5.21
CA ILE A 167 -1.95 -22.08 4.70
C ILE A 167 -1.43 -21.12 5.77
N THR A 168 -1.86 -21.31 7.03
CA THR A 168 -1.39 -20.52 8.18
C THR A 168 0.12 -20.67 8.40
N ASP A 169 0.65 -21.88 8.31
CA ASP A 169 2.08 -22.17 8.47
C ASP A 169 2.91 -21.50 7.36
N GLN A 170 2.41 -21.47 6.11
CA GLN A 170 3.06 -20.79 4.99
C GLN A 170 3.10 -19.28 5.16
N ILE A 171 1.98 -18.66 5.56
CA ILE A 171 1.92 -17.23 5.86
C ILE A 171 2.98 -16.88 6.91
N ASN A 172 3.05 -17.67 7.99
CA ASN A 172 3.99 -17.44 9.06
C ASN A 172 5.44 -17.59 8.61
N ALA A 173 5.74 -18.58 7.78
CA ALA A 173 7.08 -18.81 7.25
C ALA A 173 7.52 -17.67 6.31
N PHE A 174 6.69 -17.27 5.35
CA PHE A 174 6.99 -16.15 4.45
C PHE A 174 7.23 -14.87 5.26
N CYS A 175 6.31 -14.52 6.15
CA CYS A 175 6.39 -13.27 6.92
C CYS A 175 7.60 -13.25 7.86
N SER A 176 7.96 -14.39 8.46
CA SER A 176 9.17 -14.49 9.30
C SER A 176 10.42 -14.16 8.50
N VAL A 177 10.58 -14.72 7.29
CA VAL A 177 11.74 -14.46 6.42
C VAL A 177 11.83 -12.98 6.04
N ILE A 178 10.72 -12.34 5.68
CA ILE A 178 10.67 -10.90 5.39
C ILE A 178 11.07 -10.07 6.63
N MET A 179 10.56 -10.43 7.80
CA MET A 179 10.85 -9.74 9.06
C MET A 179 12.32 -9.88 9.48
N ASP A 180 12.87 -11.10 9.41
CA ASP A 180 14.27 -11.40 9.76
C ASP A 180 15.26 -10.72 8.82
N ALA A 181 14.86 -10.47 7.57
CA ALA A 181 15.64 -9.69 6.61
C ALA A 181 15.64 -8.18 6.90
N GLY A 182 14.85 -7.73 7.88
CA GLY A 182 14.73 -6.33 8.29
C GLY A 182 13.65 -5.54 7.54
N TYR A 183 12.74 -6.20 6.83
CA TYR A 183 11.57 -5.56 6.22
C TYR A 183 10.32 -5.77 7.08
N ARG A 184 9.23 -5.04 6.77
CA ARG A 184 7.95 -5.20 7.46
C ARG A 184 7.01 -6.08 6.63
N PRO A 185 6.64 -7.28 7.08
CA PRO A 185 5.62 -8.08 6.41
C PRO A 185 4.21 -7.57 6.73
N VAL A 186 3.28 -7.81 5.82
CA VAL A 186 1.83 -7.71 6.02
C VAL A 186 1.14 -8.88 5.30
N VAL A 187 0.03 -9.38 5.83
CA VAL A 187 -0.75 -10.45 5.18
C VAL A 187 -1.92 -9.82 4.46
N TYR A 188 -2.04 -10.02 3.16
CA TYR A 188 -3.17 -9.56 2.37
C TYR A 188 -4.16 -10.68 2.11
N ALA A 189 -5.43 -10.44 2.45
CA ALA A 189 -6.54 -11.35 2.15
C ALA A 189 -7.90 -10.68 2.34
N ASN A 190 -8.91 -11.19 1.62
CA ASN A 190 -10.31 -10.86 1.86
C ASN A 190 -10.88 -11.59 3.08
N ASN A 191 -12.10 -11.21 3.45
CA ASN A 191 -12.80 -11.78 4.61
C ASN A 191 -12.91 -13.31 4.58
N ALA A 192 -13.31 -13.91 3.45
CA ALA A 192 -13.51 -15.35 3.38
C ALA A 192 -12.19 -16.09 3.67
N TRP A 193 -11.08 -15.64 3.09
CA TRP A 193 -9.75 -16.18 3.39
C TRP A 193 -9.39 -16.05 4.87
N LEU A 194 -9.54 -14.86 5.44
CA LEU A 194 -9.18 -14.59 6.83
C LEU A 194 -10.06 -15.32 7.86
N THR A 195 -11.32 -15.61 7.56
CA THR A 195 -12.24 -16.28 8.50
C THR A 195 -12.35 -17.78 8.28
N GLU A 196 -12.27 -18.24 7.03
CA GLU A 196 -12.57 -19.63 6.66
C GLU A 196 -11.32 -20.44 6.32
N HIS A 197 -10.30 -19.83 5.70
CA HIS A 197 -9.15 -20.54 5.14
C HIS A 197 -7.84 -20.34 5.93
N ILE A 198 -7.79 -19.40 6.87
CA ILE A 198 -6.60 -19.09 7.68
C ILE A 198 -6.97 -19.07 9.15
N ASP A 199 -6.15 -19.67 10.01
CA ASP A 199 -6.28 -19.46 11.45
C ASP A 199 -5.62 -18.14 11.85
N ALA A 200 -6.36 -17.04 11.68
CA ALA A 200 -5.90 -15.69 11.99
C ALA A 200 -5.48 -15.50 13.46
N SER A 201 -5.87 -16.40 14.38
CA SER A 201 -5.41 -16.33 15.77
C SER A 201 -3.92 -16.62 15.91
N GLN A 202 -3.35 -17.36 14.95
CA GLN A 202 -1.94 -17.74 14.88
C GLN A 202 -1.09 -16.80 14.02
N ILE A 203 -1.67 -15.71 13.49
CA ILE A 203 -0.97 -14.72 12.67
C ILE A 203 -0.57 -13.53 13.55
N PRO A 204 0.73 -13.37 13.92
CA PRO A 204 1.20 -12.26 14.74
C PRO A 204 1.47 -10.98 13.93
N TYR A 205 1.30 -11.03 12.60
CA TYR A 205 1.63 -9.95 11.69
C TYR A 205 0.44 -9.00 11.45
N ASP A 206 0.76 -7.88 10.82
CA ASP A 206 -0.20 -6.91 10.33
C ASP A 206 -1.10 -7.53 9.24
N ILE A 207 -2.36 -7.12 9.20
CA ILE A 207 -3.33 -7.56 8.20
C ILE A 207 -3.71 -6.39 7.29
N TRP A 208 -3.56 -6.63 5.99
CA TRP A 208 -4.13 -5.84 4.91
C TRP A 208 -5.43 -6.50 4.45
N TYR A 209 -6.54 -5.96 4.94
CA TYR A 209 -7.85 -6.60 4.86
C TYR A 209 -8.65 -6.10 3.65
N ALA A 210 -9.05 -7.00 2.75
CA ALA A 210 -9.95 -6.66 1.64
C ALA A 210 -11.42 -6.86 1.99
N ARG A 211 -12.18 -5.75 2.04
CA ARG A 211 -13.62 -5.76 2.34
C ARG A 211 -14.33 -4.51 1.82
N TYR A 212 -15.28 -4.70 0.91
CA TYR A 212 -16.04 -3.62 0.27
C TYR A 212 -17.46 -3.49 0.81
N GLY A 213 -18.03 -2.29 0.71
CA GLY A 213 -19.48 -2.06 0.85
C GLY A 213 -20.09 -2.33 2.24
N THR A 214 -19.29 -2.31 3.30
CA THR A 214 -19.75 -2.37 4.70
C THR A 214 -18.98 -1.32 5.49
N THR A 215 -19.41 -0.99 6.71
CA THR A 215 -18.67 -0.18 7.70
C THR A 215 -18.09 -1.01 8.84
N ASN A 216 -18.43 -2.31 8.92
CA ASN A 216 -17.95 -3.22 9.95
C ASN A 216 -16.59 -3.82 9.55
N HIS A 217 -15.53 -3.06 9.77
CA HIS A 217 -14.18 -3.40 9.34
C HIS A 217 -13.31 -4.00 10.44
N ASP A 218 -13.85 -4.24 11.63
CA ASP A 218 -13.04 -4.63 12.77
C ASP A 218 -12.53 -6.06 12.61
N PHE A 219 -11.28 -6.16 12.16
CA PHE A 219 -10.52 -7.40 12.10
C PHE A 219 -9.26 -7.22 12.93
N LYS A 220 -8.90 -8.26 13.70
CA LYS A 220 -7.72 -8.23 14.58
C LYS A 220 -6.47 -7.93 13.74
N ASN A 221 -5.62 -7.03 14.24
CA ASN A 221 -4.39 -6.59 13.57
C ASN A 221 -4.60 -5.98 12.17
N ARG A 222 -5.81 -5.49 11.85
CA ARG A 222 -6.05 -4.73 10.63
C ARG A 222 -5.32 -3.39 10.68
N THR A 223 -4.23 -3.29 9.95
CA THR A 223 -3.45 -2.05 9.81
C THR A 223 -3.70 -1.36 8.46
N ILE A 224 -4.09 -2.11 7.44
CA ILE A 224 -4.48 -1.59 6.12
C ILE A 224 -5.84 -2.18 5.74
N TRP A 225 -6.69 -1.37 5.13
CA TRP A 225 -8.00 -1.78 4.63
C TRP A 225 -8.14 -1.42 3.15
N GLN A 226 -8.34 -2.42 2.30
CA GLN A 226 -8.76 -2.23 0.91
C GLN A 226 -10.28 -2.04 0.88
N CYS A 227 -10.69 -0.79 0.69
CA CYS A 227 -12.04 -0.31 0.94
C CYS A 227 -12.92 -0.20 -0.30
N ASP A 228 -12.30 -0.01 -1.46
CA ASP A 228 -12.99 0.15 -2.74
C ASP A 228 -12.14 -0.49 -3.85
N GLN A 229 -12.79 -1.17 -4.79
CA GLN A 229 -12.17 -1.77 -5.97
C GLN A 229 -12.43 -0.96 -7.26
N TYR A 230 -13.34 0.02 -7.21
CA TYR A 230 -13.76 0.86 -8.34
C TYR A 230 -13.39 2.33 -8.13
N GLY A 231 -12.40 2.59 -7.28
CA GLY A 231 -11.92 3.93 -6.98
C GLY A 231 -11.41 4.66 -8.22
N LYS A 232 -11.51 5.99 -8.17
CA LYS A 232 -10.99 6.91 -9.18
C LYS A 232 -9.90 7.77 -8.56
N VAL A 233 -8.75 7.84 -9.24
CA VAL A 233 -7.60 8.66 -8.84
C VAL A 233 -7.08 9.35 -10.09
N ASP A 234 -6.91 10.67 -10.04
CA ASP A 234 -6.35 11.40 -11.17
C ASP A 234 -4.94 10.89 -11.51
N GLY A 235 -4.64 10.80 -12.81
CA GLY A 235 -3.41 10.19 -13.33
C GLY A 235 -3.48 8.69 -13.59
N ILE A 236 -4.58 8.00 -13.24
CA ILE A 236 -4.82 6.59 -13.61
C ILE A 236 -6.10 6.50 -14.44
N VAL A 237 -6.00 5.90 -15.63
CA VAL A 237 -7.17 5.59 -16.46
C VAL A 237 -7.84 4.31 -15.93
N GLY A 238 -9.15 4.37 -15.70
CA GLY A 238 -9.96 3.22 -15.29
C GLY A 238 -10.18 3.14 -13.79
N ASP A 239 -10.27 1.92 -13.28
CA ASP A 239 -10.47 1.64 -11.85
C ASP A 239 -9.13 1.36 -11.16
N VAL A 240 -9.00 1.83 -9.93
CA VAL A 240 -7.91 1.48 -9.02
C VAL A 240 -8.48 1.20 -7.63
N THR A 241 -7.88 0.26 -6.90
CA THR A 241 -8.31 0.01 -5.53
C THR A 241 -7.93 1.18 -4.64
N ILE A 242 -8.77 1.49 -3.66
CA ILE A 242 -8.46 2.47 -2.61
C ILE A 242 -8.16 1.73 -1.31
N GLU A 243 -7.06 2.14 -0.69
CA GLU A 243 -6.54 1.61 0.56
C GLU A 243 -6.59 2.70 1.63
N LEU A 244 -6.88 2.32 2.87
CA LEU A 244 -6.69 3.19 4.04
C LEU A 244 -5.77 2.52 5.04
N SER A 245 -4.71 3.22 5.44
CA SER A 245 -3.82 2.80 6.52
C SER A 245 -4.28 3.35 7.86
N PHE A 246 -4.19 2.53 8.89
CA PHE A 246 -4.47 2.85 10.29
C PHE A 246 -3.20 2.78 11.15
N THR A 247 -2.03 2.66 10.51
CA THR A 247 -0.74 2.51 11.18
C THR A 247 0.29 3.40 10.51
N ASP A 248 1.03 4.17 11.31
CA ASP A 248 2.14 4.98 10.81
C ASP A 248 3.38 4.10 10.61
N TYR A 249 3.47 3.53 9.41
CA TYR A 249 4.59 2.67 9.02
C TYR A 249 5.93 3.41 8.96
N SER A 250 5.96 4.74 8.93
CA SER A 250 7.23 5.48 8.95
C SER A 250 8.00 5.28 10.26
N THR A 251 7.29 4.96 11.35
CA THR A 251 7.89 4.62 12.65
C THR A 251 8.39 3.17 12.73
N LEU A 252 7.91 2.30 11.83
CA LEU A 252 8.20 0.87 11.82
C LEU A 252 9.19 0.47 10.72
N ILE A 253 9.35 1.32 9.71
CA ILE A 253 10.22 1.09 8.54
C ILE A 253 11.24 2.25 8.47
N PRO A 254 12.39 2.11 9.13
CA PRO A 254 13.42 3.15 9.13
C PRO A 254 13.99 3.37 7.72
N ALA A 255 14.13 4.65 7.36
CA ALA A 255 14.72 5.10 6.10
C ALA A 255 16.16 4.61 5.91
N ASP A 256 16.94 4.67 6.99
CA ASP A 256 18.32 4.20 7.02
C ASP A 256 18.37 2.89 7.82
N SER A 257 18.75 1.78 7.18
CA SER A 257 18.73 0.47 7.85
C SER A 257 19.60 -0.59 7.18
N TRP A 258 20.05 -1.54 8.00
CA TRP A 258 20.66 -2.77 7.55
C TRP A 258 19.60 -3.79 7.15
N LYS A 259 19.80 -4.47 6.02
CA LYS A 259 18.99 -5.61 5.56
C LYS A 259 19.87 -6.83 5.39
N LYS A 260 19.39 -8.00 5.84
CA LYS A 260 20.10 -9.27 5.70
C LYS A 260 19.39 -10.16 4.69
N ILE A 261 19.99 -10.39 3.53
CA ILE A 261 19.35 -11.06 2.40
C ILE A 261 20.32 -12.10 1.84
N GLY A 262 19.90 -13.37 1.78
CA GLY A 262 20.76 -14.45 1.28
C GLY A 262 22.09 -14.59 2.04
N GLY A 263 22.08 -14.29 3.34
CA GLY A 263 23.28 -14.30 4.18
C GLY A 263 24.21 -13.09 4.02
N GLN A 264 23.91 -12.18 3.10
CA GLN A 264 24.68 -10.95 2.86
C GLN A 264 24.01 -9.76 3.54
N TRP A 265 24.80 -8.79 3.98
CA TRP A 265 24.31 -7.53 4.54
C TRP A 265 24.28 -6.43 3.49
N TYR A 266 23.20 -5.67 3.47
CA TYR A 266 22.99 -4.52 2.60
C TYR A 266 22.63 -3.32 3.47
N TYR A 267 23.12 -2.14 3.12
CA TYR A 267 22.73 -0.91 3.81
C TYR A 267 21.82 -0.07 2.91
N MET A 268 20.67 0.31 3.47
CA MET A 268 19.72 1.23 2.85
C MET A 268 19.93 2.61 3.44
N LYS A 269 19.97 3.63 2.58
CA LYS A 269 19.92 5.04 2.96
C LYS A 269 18.75 5.70 2.24
N ASN A 270 17.84 6.30 2.99
CA ASN A 270 16.55 6.75 2.45
C ASN A 270 15.86 5.67 1.59
N TYR A 271 15.82 4.44 2.12
CA TYR A 271 15.26 3.25 1.48
C TYR A 271 16.03 2.72 0.24
N VAL A 272 17.08 3.42 -0.22
CA VAL A 272 17.86 3.03 -1.40
C VAL A 272 19.12 2.28 -0.99
N LYS A 273 19.36 1.13 -1.63
CA LYS A 273 20.58 0.32 -1.44
C LYS A 273 21.83 1.10 -1.81
N GLN A 274 22.81 1.07 -0.90
CA GLN A 274 24.09 1.75 -1.09
C GLN A 274 25.15 0.83 -1.72
N ILE A 275 26.08 1.45 -2.46
CA ILE A 275 27.32 0.86 -2.96
C ILE A 275 28.49 1.75 -2.53
N GLY A 276 29.70 1.19 -2.42
CA GLY A 276 30.89 1.93 -1.99
C GLY A 276 30.88 2.28 -0.50
N TRP A 277 31.53 3.39 -0.13
CA TRP A 277 31.70 3.80 1.25
C TRP A 277 30.39 4.27 1.90
N VAL A 278 30.11 3.76 3.09
CA VAL A 278 28.97 4.15 3.92
C VAL A 278 29.44 4.41 5.34
N GLN A 279 29.03 5.53 5.93
CA GLN A 279 29.22 5.81 7.35
C GLN A 279 27.92 5.55 8.10
N VAL A 280 27.98 4.69 9.12
CA VAL A 280 26.85 4.38 10.01
C VAL A 280 27.28 4.65 11.44
N GLY A 281 26.77 5.73 12.03
CA GLY A 281 27.28 6.25 13.30
C GLY A 281 28.72 6.73 13.16
N ASP A 282 29.60 6.22 14.02
CA ASP A 282 31.05 6.51 14.01
C ASP A 282 31.87 5.51 13.18
N LYS A 283 31.24 4.46 12.64
CA LYS A 283 31.89 3.39 11.88
C LYS A 283 31.77 3.60 10.36
N TRP A 284 32.80 3.18 9.65
CA TRP A 284 32.84 3.11 8.18
C TRP A 284 32.70 1.68 7.70
N TYR A 285 31.93 1.50 6.64
CA TYR A 285 31.67 0.25 5.94
C TYR A 285 31.92 0.45 4.45
N TYR A 286 32.21 -0.65 3.75
CA TYR A 286 32.29 -0.64 2.29
C TYR A 286 31.33 -1.67 1.72
N MET A 287 30.50 -1.23 0.78
CA MET A 287 29.56 -2.06 0.05
C MET A 287 30.16 -2.35 -1.34
N ASP A 288 30.15 -3.60 -1.77
CA ASP A 288 30.68 -3.99 -3.07
C ASP A 288 29.84 -3.43 -4.24
N SER A 289 30.20 -3.76 -5.48
CA SER A 289 29.47 -3.31 -6.67
C SER A 289 28.02 -3.81 -6.75
N ASN A 290 27.67 -4.87 -6.02
CA ASN A 290 26.32 -5.41 -5.90
C ASN A 290 25.57 -4.87 -4.67
N GLY A 291 26.27 -4.10 -3.83
CA GLY A 291 25.78 -3.55 -2.57
C GLY A 291 25.90 -4.49 -1.38
N ALA A 292 26.63 -5.61 -1.48
CA ALA A 292 26.89 -6.49 -0.35
C ALA A 292 28.03 -5.93 0.53
N MET A 293 27.84 -5.95 1.84
CA MET A 293 28.81 -5.43 2.80
C MET A 293 30.09 -6.27 2.79
N VAL A 294 31.23 -5.63 2.63
CA VAL A 294 32.53 -6.26 2.77
C VAL A 294 32.83 -6.52 4.25
N HIS A 295 33.28 -7.73 4.57
CA HIS A 295 33.69 -8.13 5.92
C HIS A 295 34.80 -9.19 5.86
N ASP A 296 35.49 -9.39 6.99
CA ASP A 296 36.53 -10.42 7.17
C ASP A 296 37.63 -10.43 6.10
N THR A 297 38.05 -9.25 5.63
CA THR A 297 39.00 -9.15 4.52
C THR A 297 39.73 -7.81 4.47
N THR A 298 40.73 -7.72 3.59
CA THR A 298 41.44 -6.49 3.23
C THR A 298 41.24 -6.20 1.76
N LEU A 299 40.77 -5.00 1.42
CA LEU A 299 40.61 -4.54 0.03
C LEU A 299 41.56 -3.38 -0.28
N ASN A 300 42.01 -3.33 -1.53
CA ASN A 300 42.63 -2.13 -2.08
C ASN A 300 41.54 -1.31 -2.79
N ILE A 301 41.28 -0.10 -2.27
CA ILE A 301 40.30 0.84 -2.80
C ILE A 301 41.07 2.12 -3.13
N ASP A 302 41.07 2.50 -4.41
CA ASP A 302 41.78 3.67 -4.93
C ASP A 302 43.26 3.76 -4.52
N GLY A 303 43.96 2.62 -4.54
CA GLY A 303 45.40 2.54 -4.24
C GLY A 303 45.73 2.47 -2.74
N LYS A 304 44.72 2.42 -1.86
CA LYS A 304 44.89 2.31 -0.41
C LYS A 304 44.31 1.00 0.10
N SER A 305 45.02 0.34 1.02
CA SER A 305 44.52 -0.86 1.69
C SER A 305 43.65 -0.51 2.89
N TYR A 306 42.49 -1.16 2.98
CA TYR A 306 41.53 -1.05 4.07
C TYR A 306 41.18 -2.46 4.58
N THR A 307 41.22 -2.66 5.89
CA THR A 307 40.83 -3.93 6.53
C THR A 307 39.46 -3.79 7.17
N PHE A 308 38.61 -4.78 6.95
CA PHE A 308 37.26 -4.85 7.48
C PHE A 308 37.13 -6.06 8.41
N GLY A 309 36.58 -5.83 9.60
CA GLY A 309 36.35 -6.89 10.59
C GLY A 309 35.17 -7.80 10.25
N PRO A 310 34.84 -8.77 11.13
CA PRO A 310 33.69 -9.66 10.96
C PRO A 310 32.33 -8.95 10.99
N ASP A 311 32.25 -7.78 11.64
CA ASP A 311 31.06 -6.92 11.63
C ASP A 311 31.01 -5.99 10.40
N GLY A 312 31.99 -6.08 9.50
CA GLY A 312 32.14 -5.23 8.32
C GLY A 312 32.69 -3.83 8.59
N ALA A 313 32.96 -3.48 9.85
CA ALA A 313 33.52 -2.18 10.17
C ALA A 313 34.98 -2.09 9.74
N MET A 314 35.36 -0.95 9.14
CA MET A 314 36.75 -0.61 8.81
C MET A 314 37.57 -0.44 10.10
N GLN A 315 38.76 -1.06 10.13
CA GLN A 315 39.71 -1.04 11.24
C GLN A 315 40.72 0.12 11.17
#